data_AF-A0A5C8B3P8-F1
#
_entry.id   AF-A0A5C8B3P8-F1
#
_cell.length_a   1.000
_cell.length_b   1.000
_cell.length_c   1.000
_cell.angle_alpha   90.00
_cell.angle_beta   90.00
_cell.angle_gamma   90.00
#
_symmetry.space_group_name_H-M   'P 1'
#
loop_
_entity.id
_entity.type
_entity.pdbx_description
1 polymer ?
#
loop_
_entity_poly.entity_id
_entity_poly.type
_entity_poly.pdbx_seq_one_letter_code
_entity_poly.pdbx_strand_id
1 'polypeptide(L)'
;MGTDILFLVSKSGSWGCYREFRKLLEQKYQNRVRVHPVCDVYEGVHVDTTICVVGYNKKLEKNLVVVNGTRVNPKNMPAIFRGKNWAILEVFEVDAKNIGYEDFTSNCTEFIVMNFLSLSEDLILMDIDEKRLRKALEFYGI
;
A
#
# COMPACT_ATOMS: atom_id res chain seq x y z
N MET A 1 -4.96 9.17 2.09
CA MET A 1 -5.01 9.86 0.77
C MET A 1 -5.90 11.09 0.92
N GLY A 2 -5.38 12.15 1.55
CA GLY A 2 -6.23 13.27 1.98
C GLY A 2 -7.29 12.81 2.98
N THR A 3 -8.57 12.96 2.64
CA THR A 3 -9.70 12.58 3.50
C THR A 3 -10.13 11.12 3.35
N ASP A 4 -9.49 10.34 2.50
CA ASP A 4 -9.73 8.91 2.36
C ASP A 4 -8.65 8.09 3.09
N ILE A 5 -9.08 7.15 3.93
CA ILE A 5 -8.21 6.28 4.73
C ILE A 5 -8.53 4.82 4.39
N LEU A 6 -7.51 4.01 4.15
CA LEU A 6 -7.66 2.56 4.07
C LEU A 6 -7.55 1.95 5.47
N PHE A 7 -8.43 1.01 5.78
CA PHE A 7 -8.36 0.20 6.99
C PHE A 7 -8.32 -1.26 6.60
N LEU A 8 -7.21 -1.95 6.88
CA LEU A 8 -7.12 -3.38 6.64
C LEU A 8 -7.92 -4.14 7.70
N VAL A 9 -8.86 -4.96 7.24
CA VAL A 9 -9.54 -5.94 8.09
C VAL A 9 -8.70 -7.21 8.09
N SER A 10 -8.08 -7.52 9.23
CA SER A 10 -7.11 -8.62 9.38
C SER A 10 -7.05 -9.15 10.82
N LYS A 11 -6.04 -9.96 11.16
CA LYS A 11 -5.84 -10.51 12.51
C LYS A 11 -5.58 -9.44 13.58
N SER A 12 -5.04 -8.27 13.20
CA SER A 12 -4.80 -7.13 14.10
C SER A 12 -5.88 -6.06 14.04
N GLY A 13 -6.83 -6.19 13.11
CA GLY A 13 -7.90 -5.21 12.88
C GLY A 13 -9.21 -5.89 12.50
N SER A 14 -10.09 -6.13 13.49
CA SER A 14 -11.39 -6.76 13.21
C SER A 14 -12.39 -5.81 12.54
N TRP A 15 -13.50 -6.37 12.03
CA TRP A 15 -14.65 -5.58 11.59
C TRP A 15 -15.22 -4.66 12.69
N GLY A 16 -15.12 -5.05 13.96
CA GLY A 16 -15.52 -4.20 15.08
C GLY A 16 -14.61 -2.96 15.18
N CYS A 17 -13.29 -3.16 15.07
CA CYS A 17 -12.32 -2.08 15.05
C CYS A 17 -12.57 -1.12 13.89
N TYR A 18 -12.81 -1.65 12.67
CA TYR A 18 -13.16 -0.85 11.51
C TYR A 18 -14.41 0.01 11.76
N ARG A 19 -15.49 -0.59 12.29
CA ARG A 19 -16.76 0.12 12.53
C ARG A 19 -16.60 1.27 13.53
N GLU A 20 -15.91 1.03 14.64
CA GLU A 20 -15.67 2.07 15.65
C GLU A 20 -14.73 3.15 15.12
N PHE A 21 -13.63 2.77 14.44
CA PHE A 21 -12.69 3.72 13.85
C PHE A 21 -13.36 4.61 12.79
N ARG A 22 -14.14 4.00 11.90
CA ARG A 22 -14.94 4.71 10.90
C ARG A 22 -15.92 5.68 11.55
N LYS A 23 -16.73 5.21 12.50
CA LYS A 23 -17.72 6.03 13.21
C LYS A 23 -17.06 7.22 13.91
N LEU A 24 -15.93 6.99 14.59
CA LEU A 24 -15.19 8.04 15.29
C LEU A 24 -14.71 9.14 14.32
N LEU A 25 -14.12 8.75 13.18
CA LEU A 25 -13.62 9.71 12.20
C LEU A 25 -14.73 10.44 11.46
N GLU A 26 -15.78 9.73 11.05
CA GLU A 26 -16.96 10.33 10.41
C GLU A 26 -17.63 11.34 11.34
N GLN A 27 -17.79 11.03 12.63
CA GLN A 27 -18.34 11.97 13.61
C GLN A 27 -17.42 13.18 13.83
N LYS A 28 -16.14 12.94 14.11
CA LYS A 28 -15.15 13.99 14.40
C LYS A 28 -15.00 14.99 13.25
N TYR A 29 -15.06 14.51 12.00
CA TYR A 29 -14.85 15.32 10.81
C TYR A 29 -16.12 15.58 10.01
N GLN A 30 -17.31 15.44 10.63
CA GLN A 30 -18.61 15.75 10.00
C GLN A 30 -18.79 15.09 8.63
N ASN A 31 -18.47 13.80 8.54
CA ASN A 31 -18.51 12.97 7.33
C ASN A 31 -17.57 13.42 6.19
N ARG A 32 -16.59 14.30 6.46
CA ARG A 32 -15.59 14.71 5.46
C ARG A 32 -14.50 13.65 5.24
N VAL A 33 -14.23 12.83 6.26
CA VAL A 33 -13.28 11.72 6.21
C VAL A 33 -14.02 10.41 5.95
N ARG A 34 -13.53 9.63 4.97
CA ARG A 34 -14.06 8.32 4.60
C ARG A 34 -13.05 7.24 4.92
N VAL A 35 -13.51 6.17 5.58
CA VAL A 35 -12.70 5.00 5.86
C VAL A 35 -13.17 3.86 4.97
N HIS A 36 -12.24 3.30 4.19
CA HIS A 36 -12.49 2.22 3.25
C HIS A 36 -11.91 0.93 3.80
N PRO A 37 -12.72 -0.13 3.96
CA PRO A 37 -12.21 -1.41 4.40
C PRO A 37 -11.43 -2.05 3.25
N VAL A 38 -10.27 -2.60 3.57
CA VAL A 38 -9.50 -3.46 2.68
C VAL A 38 -9.65 -4.88 3.21
N CYS A 39 -10.23 -5.74 2.39
CA CYS A 39 -10.56 -7.12 2.73
C CYS A 39 -9.94 -8.06 1.71
N ASP A 40 -9.72 -9.31 2.10
CA ASP A 40 -9.34 -10.40 1.19
C ASP A 40 -8.05 -10.17 0.39
N VAL A 41 -7.19 -9.23 0.83
CA VAL A 41 -5.85 -9.00 0.26
C VAL A 41 -4.78 -9.77 1.02
N TYR A 42 -4.89 -9.87 2.34
CA TYR A 42 -3.89 -10.50 3.21
C TYR A 42 -4.45 -10.68 4.63
N GLU A 43 -4.32 -11.88 5.19
CA GLU A 43 -4.77 -12.18 6.56
C GLU A 43 -3.71 -11.92 7.63
N GLY A 44 -2.55 -11.35 7.27
CA GLY A 44 -1.50 -11.04 8.24
C GLY A 44 -1.83 -9.81 9.09
N VAL A 45 -0.83 -9.00 9.41
CA VAL A 45 -0.94 -7.96 10.43
C VAL A 45 -1.09 -6.57 9.83
N HIS A 46 -0.22 -6.18 8.90
CA HIS A 46 -0.13 -4.80 8.40
C HIS A 46 -0.35 -4.70 6.88
N VAL A 47 -0.82 -3.53 6.42
CA VAL A 47 -1.17 -3.26 5.01
C VAL A 47 0.00 -2.68 4.20
N ASP A 48 1.03 -2.20 4.88
CA ASP A 48 2.21 -1.46 4.40
C ASP A 48 3.23 -2.30 3.62
N THR A 49 3.01 -3.61 3.48
CA THR A 49 3.71 -4.50 2.53
C THR A 49 2.77 -5.04 1.45
N THR A 50 1.58 -4.46 1.36
CA THR A 50 0.53 -4.87 0.42
C THR A 50 0.06 -3.70 -0.45
N ILE A 51 -0.09 -2.50 0.14
CA ILE A 51 -0.52 -1.28 -0.55
C ILE A 51 0.28 -0.10 0.01
N CYS A 52 1.06 0.55 -0.85
CA CYS A 52 1.86 1.73 -0.51
C CYS A 52 1.53 2.88 -1.46
N VAL A 53 1.02 3.97 -0.90
CA VAL A 53 0.68 5.17 -1.67
C VAL A 53 1.93 6.03 -1.79
N VAL A 54 2.34 6.36 -3.02
CA VAL A 54 3.46 7.29 -3.24
C VAL A 54 2.96 8.73 -3.17
N GLY A 55 1.95 9.07 -3.97
CA GLY A 55 1.44 10.43 -4.11
C GLY A 55 1.05 10.75 -5.56
N TYR A 56 0.88 12.03 -5.88
CA TYR A 56 0.63 12.47 -7.24
C TYR A 56 1.90 12.33 -8.09
N ASN A 57 1.82 11.64 -9.22
CA ASN A 57 2.94 11.47 -10.13
C ASN A 57 2.78 12.42 -11.32
N LYS A 58 3.72 13.36 -11.47
CA LYS A 58 3.71 14.40 -12.52
C LYS A 58 3.82 13.82 -13.93
N LYS A 59 4.57 12.72 -14.12
CA LYS A 59 4.77 12.07 -15.42
C LYS A 59 3.51 11.37 -15.93
N LEU A 60 2.74 10.77 -15.01
CA LEU A 60 1.51 10.04 -15.32
C LEU A 60 0.25 10.90 -15.24
N GLU A 61 0.35 12.11 -14.69
CA GLU A 61 -0.77 12.99 -14.33
C GLU A 61 -1.82 12.28 -13.45
N LYS A 62 -1.37 11.35 -12.61
CA LYS A 62 -2.22 10.48 -11.78
C LYS A 62 -1.56 10.25 -10.42
N ASN A 63 -2.36 9.93 -9.41
CA ASN A 63 -1.83 9.39 -8.17
C ASN A 63 -1.25 8.00 -8.42
N LEU A 64 -0.09 7.70 -7.87
CA LEU A 64 0.56 6.40 -8.00
C LEU A 64 0.46 5.64 -6.67
N VAL A 65 0.00 4.40 -6.78
CA VAL A 65 0.02 3.40 -5.71
C VAL A 65 0.85 2.21 -6.15
N VAL A 66 1.68 1.70 -5.25
CA VAL A 66 2.41 0.46 -5.41
C VAL A 66 1.64 -0.62 -4.65
N VAL A 67 1.31 -1.72 -5.32
CA VAL A 67 0.55 -2.83 -4.74
C VAL A 67 1.29 -4.14 -4.88
N ASN A 68 1.10 -5.03 -3.92
CA ASN A 68 1.61 -6.39 -4.00
C ASN A 68 0.71 -7.17 -4.96
N GLY A 69 1.21 -7.49 -6.15
CA GLY A 69 0.46 -8.17 -7.21
C GLY A 69 0.11 -9.62 -6.91
N THR A 70 0.79 -10.26 -5.94
CA THR A 70 0.44 -11.60 -5.46
C THR A 70 -0.77 -11.56 -4.51
N ARG A 71 -0.95 -10.46 -3.78
CA ARG A 71 -2.01 -10.28 -2.77
C ARG A 71 -3.21 -9.52 -3.29
N VAL A 72 -2.99 -8.55 -4.18
CA VAL A 72 -4.03 -7.68 -4.74
C VAL A 72 -4.27 -8.07 -6.19
N ASN A 73 -5.54 -8.23 -6.53
CA ASN A 73 -6.02 -8.58 -7.86
C ASN A 73 -7.32 -7.80 -8.18
N PRO A 74 -7.85 -7.87 -9.41
CA PRO A 74 -9.03 -7.09 -9.79
C PRO A 74 -10.27 -7.32 -8.91
N LYS A 75 -10.39 -8.47 -8.22
CA LYS A 75 -11.55 -8.77 -7.36
C LYS A 75 -11.46 -8.06 -6.01
N ASN A 76 -10.28 -8.05 -5.39
CA ASN A 76 -10.06 -7.51 -4.03
C ASN A 76 -9.42 -6.10 -4.01
N MET A 77 -9.01 -5.54 -5.17
CA MET A 77 -8.47 -4.18 -5.28
C MET A 77 -9.42 -3.16 -4.63
N PRO A 78 -8.97 -2.32 -3.68
CA PRO A 78 -9.81 -1.28 -3.09
C PRO A 78 -10.45 -0.37 -4.15
N ALA A 79 -11.74 -0.08 -3.99
CA ALA A 79 -12.52 0.64 -4.99
C ALA A 79 -11.92 2.03 -5.34
N ILE A 80 -11.27 2.68 -4.37
CA ILE A 80 -10.61 3.98 -4.56
C ILE A 80 -9.53 3.94 -5.66
N PHE A 81 -8.86 2.81 -5.86
CA PHE A 81 -7.80 2.66 -6.88
C PHE A 81 -8.32 2.23 -8.25
N ARG A 82 -9.60 1.86 -8.38
CA ARG A 82 -10.19 1.45 -9.66
C ARG A 82 -10.54 2.63 -10.58
N GLY A 83 -10.42 3.86 -10.08
CA GLY A 83 -10.74 5.09 -10.82
C GLY A 83 -9.62 5.54 -11.77
N LYS A 84 -9.95 6.44 -12.70
CA LYS A 84 -9.00 6.98 -13.69
C LYS A 84 -7.87 7.85 -13.09
N ASN A 85 -8.04 8.30 -11.84
CA ASN A 85 -7.11 9.16 -11.13
C ASN A 85 -5.91 8.42 -10.54
N TRP A 86 -5.89 7.09 -10.63
CA TRP A 86 -4.83 6.25 -10.11
C TRP A 86 -4.10 5.51 -11.22
N ALA A 87 -2.78 5.46 -11.08
CA ALA A 87 -1.91 4.50 -11.72
C ALA A 87 -1.48 3.48 -10.66
N ILE A 88 -1.35 2.23 -11.08
CA ILE A 88 -1.04 1.11 -10.21
C ILE A 88 0.26 0.50 -10.70
N LEU A 89 1.26 0.46 -9.81
CA LEU A 89 2.48 -0.31 -10.01
C LEU A 89 2.35 -1.61 -9.22
N GLU A 90 2.26 -2.74 -9.92
CA GLU A 90 2.22 -4.05 -9.30
C GLU A 90 3.64 -4.56 -9.07
N VAL A 91 3.92 -5.03 -7.85
CA VAL A 91 5.18 -5.65 -7.43
C VAL A 91 4.90 -7.10 -7.13
N PHE A 92 5.62 -8.01 -7.80
CA PHE A 92 5.51 -9.45 -7.59
C PHE A 92 6.74 -9.98 -6.83
N GLU A 93 6.69 -11.24 -6.42
CA GLU A 93 7.82 -11.90 -5.72
C GLU A 93 9.11 -11.83 -6.55
N VAL A 94 9.02 -11.91 -7.88
CA VAL A 94 10.18 -11.76 -8.76
C VAL A 94 10.81 -10.37 -8.64
N ASP A 95 10.09 -9.35 -8.20
CA ASP A 95 10.62 -8.01 -8.04
C ASP A 95 11.24 -7.78 -6.65
N ALA A 96 10.88 -8.62 -5.68
CA ALA A 96 11.44 -8.62 -4.33
C ALA A 96 12.71 -9.48 -4.29
N LYS A 97 13.82 -8.91 -3.84
CA LYS A 97 15.03 -9.70 -3.61
C LYS A 97 14.87 -10.49 -2.31
N ASN A 98 15.29 -11.76 -2.30
CA ASN A 98 15.56 -12.44 -1.04
C ASN A 98 16.78 -11.74 -0.39
N ILE A 99 16.55 -10.97 0.66
CA ILE A 99 17.57 -10.24 1.42
C ILE A 99 18.48 -11.16 2.27
N GLY A 100 18.37 -12.48 2.10
CA GLY A 100 19.24 -13.45 2.78
C GLY A 100 18.88 -13.67 4.25
N TYR A 101 17.73 -13.18 4.70
CA TYR A 101 17.16 -13.54 6.00
C TYR A 101 16.48 -14.91 5.90
N GLU A 102 17.29 -15.97 5.78
CA GLU A 102 16.88 -17.37 5.82
C GLU A 102 16.75 -17.91 7.26
N ASP A 103 16.61 -17.04 8.26
CA ASP A 103 16.41 -17.48 9.62
C ASP A 103 14.93 -17.65 9.93
N PHE A 104 14.61 -18.78 10.56
CA PHE A 104 13.29 -19.22 11.07
C PHE A 104 12.65 -18.25 12.11
N THR A 105 13.16 -17.02 12.22
CA THR A 105 12.76 -15.95 13.14
C THR A 105 12.22 -14.71 12.40
N SER A 106 12.13 -14.73 11.07
CA SER A 106 11.59 -13.59 10.32
C SER A 106 10.11 -13.36 10.62
N ASN A 107 9.79 -12.19 11.17
CA ASN A 107 8.42 -11.72 11.41
C ASN A 107 7.81 -11.02 10.17
N CYS A 108 8.50 -11.04 9.03
CA CYS A 108 8.10 -10.33 7.81
C CYS A 108 8.31 -11.19 6.56
N THR A 109 7.50 -10.93 5.54
CA THR A 109 7.64 -11.54 4.21
C THR A 109 8.65 -10.76 3.37
N GLU A 110 9.12 -11.38 2.28
CA GLU A 110 9.95 -10.78 1.23
C GLU A 110 9.38 -9.46 0.67
N PHE A 111 8.06 -9.24 0.76
CA PHE A 111 7.43 -7.96 0.42
C PHE A 111 7.73 -6.78 1.36
N ILE A 112 8.59 -6.95 2.37
CA ILE A 112 9.08 -5.85 3.21
C ILE A 112 9.75 -4.74 2.37
N VAL A 113 10.24 -5.08 1.18
CA VAL A 113 10.78 -4.15 0.18
C VAL A 113 9.81 -3.04 -0.22
N MET A 114 8.51 -3.28 -0.07
CA MET A 114 7.45 -2.29 -0.34
C MET A 114 7.26 -1.31 0.82
N ASN A 115 7.81 -1.57 2.00
CA ASN A 115 7.72 -0.70 3.18
C ASN A 115 8.68 0.50 3.07
N PHE A 116 8.63 1.20 1.93
CA PHE A 116 9.36 2.43 1.72
C PHE A 116 8.57 3.62 2.28
N LEU A 117 9.28 4.72 2.55
CA LEU A 117 8.68 5.96 3.04
C LEU A 117 8.67 7.01 1.94
N SER A 118 7.48 7.49 1.55
CA SER A 118 7.35 8.64 0.65
C SER A 118 7.62 9.95 1.40
N LEU A 119 8.61 10.73 0.94
CA LEU A 119 8.98 12.03 1.51
C LEU A 119 8.35 13.19 0.73
N SER A 120 8.24 13.03 -0.59
CA SER A 120 7.50 13.92 -1.50
C SER A 120 6.90 13.09 -2.65
N GLU A 121 6.17 13.75 -3.54
CA GLU A 121 5.59 13.15 -4.75
C GLU A 121 6.60 12.48 -5.68
N ASP A 122 7.87 12.88 -5.58
CA ASP A 122 9.00 12.51 -6.45
C ASP A 122 10.25 12.13 -5.64
N LEU A 123 10.09 11.78 -4.36
CA LEU A 123 11.19 11.31 -3.51
C LEU A 123 10.70 10.28 -2.49
N ILE A 124 11.32 9.10 -2.52
CA ILE A 124 11.08 8.04 -1.54
C ILE A 124 12.39 7.62 -0.87
N LEU A 125 12.27 7.11 0.36
CA LEU A 125 13.31 6.41 1.08
C LEU A 125 13.01 4.92 1.04
N MET A 126 13.91 4.15 0.44
CA MET A 126 13.81 2.70 0.27
C MET A 126 15.16 2.03 0.54
N ASP A 127 15.16 0.71 0.69
CA ASP A 127 16.40 -0.07 0.80
C ASP A 127 17.21 0.00 -0.50
N ILE A 128 18.52 0.26 -0.37
CA ILE A 128 19.45 0.42 -1.49
C ILE A 128 19.62 -0.86 -2.33
N ASP A 129 19.37 -2.02 -1.73
CA ASP A 129 19.53 -3.31 -2.40
C ASP A 129 18.34 -3.68 -3.30
N GLU A 130 17.23 -2.95 -3.21
CA GLU A 130 15.99 -3.19 -3.97
C GLU A 130 16.02 -2.60 -5.37
N LYS A 131 17.02 -3.06 -6.14
CA LYS A 131 17.38 -2.52 -7.45
C LYS A 131 16.28 -2.65 -8.50
N ARG A 132 15.42 -3.67 -8.44
CA ARG A 132 14.31 -3.88 -9.40
C ARG A 132 13.20 -2.85 -9.15
N LEU A 133 12.72 -2.77 -7.92
CA LEU A 133 11.73 -1.78 -7.51
C LEU A 133 12.23 -0.35 -7.76
N ARG A 134 13.50 -0.06 -7.42
CA ARG A 134 14.13 1.25 -7.68
C ARG A 134 14.07 1.62 -9.16
N LYS A 135 14.47 0.72 -10.06
CA LYS A 135 14.42 0.97 -11.52
C LYS A 135 12.99 1.20 -12.02
N ALA A 136 12.01 0.48 -11.48
CA ALA A 136 10.60 0.65 -11.84
C ALA A 136 10.09 2.04 -11.42
N LEU A 137 10.45 2.49 -10.22
CA LEU A 137 10.06 3.80 -9.68
C LEU A 137 10.78 4.95 -10.41
N GLU A 138 12.09 4.80 -10.69
CA GLU A 138 12.88 5.73 -11.50
C GLU A 138 12.26 5.92 -12.90
N PHE A 139 11.75 4.84 -13.51
CA PHE A 139 11.04 4.94 -14.79
C PHE A 139 9.80 5.83 -14.71
N TYR A 140 9.13 5.88 -13.56
CA TYR A 140 7.99 6.77 -13.32
C TYR A 140 8.39 8.16 -12.80
N GLY A 141 9.68 8.47 -12.67
CA GLY A 141 10.17 9.77 -12.23
C GLY A 141 10.04 9.98 -10.72
N ILE A 142 10.17 8.90 -9.95
CA ILE A 142 10.32 8.88 -8.49
C ILE A 142 11.78 8.62 -8.16
#